data_AF-A0A3A8I6L0-F1
#
_entry.id   AF-A0A3A8I6L0-F1
#
_cell.length_a   1.000
_cell.length_b   1.000
_cell.length_c   1.000
_cell.angle_alpha   90.00
_cell.angle_beta   90.00
_cell.angle_gamma   90.00
#
_symmetry.space_group_name_H-M   'P 1'
#
loop_
_entity.id
_entity.type
_entity.pdbx_description
1 polymer ?
#
loop_
_entity_poly.entity_id
_entity_poly.type
_entity_poly.pdbx_seq_one_letter_code
_entity_poly.pdbx_strand_id
1 'polypeptide(L)'
;MSLLPESASFEELVQDYFLAVRGAGLMLSALDTELVTAWAQEGVPFEVVARGISRSAEKALWDARPGEPVLRSLRACRRQVETEIRKYRDLSAGQGEEERPASSKKRPARSWEEVRHARLCAALRALTERETALAPRVHRLLDTVLACVPREPAAMDQQEAWALMVLLRALPFTERRTVWRDARTGEQQLMTARARRVARRFRLQAAVRRRLDMKET
;
A
#
# COMPACT_ATOMS: atom_id res chain seq x y z
N MET A 1 -1.26 -0.58 10.71
CA MET A 1 -2.12 -0.97 11.86
C MET A 1 -2.62 -2.39 11.63
N SER A 2 -2.07 -3.33 12.41
CA SER A 2 -2.31 -4.77 12.36
C SER A 2 -3.80 -5.13 12.42
N LEU A 3 -4.20 -6.17 11.67
CA LEU A 3 -5.57 -6.57 11.31
C LEU A 3 -6.28 -7.49 12.30
N LEU A 4 -5.59 -7.89 13.35
CA LEU A 4 -6.06 -8.83 14.36
C LEU A 4 -5.53 -8.39 15.74
N PRO A 5 -5.89 -9.03 16.87
CA PRO A 5 -5.23 -8.78 18.15
C PRO A 5 -3.70 -8.83 18.01
N GLU A 6 -2.96 -8.18 18.92
CA GLU A 6 -1.48 -8.17 18.89
C GLU A 6 -0.86 -9.58 18.89
N SER A 7 -1.64 -10.59 19.30
CA SER A 7 -1.28 -12.02 19.31
C SER A 7 -1.48 -12.76 17.99
N ALA A 8 -1.95 -12.10 16.93
CA ALA A 8 -2.32 -12.77 15.70
C ALA A 8 -1.10 -13.19 14.87
N SER A 9 -1.21 -14.34 14.22
CA SER A 9 -0.13 -14.85 13.40
C SER A 9 -0.01 -14.05 12.10
N PHE A 10 1.19 -14.08 11.50
CA PHE A 10 1.44 -13.48 10.19
C PHE A 10 0.45 -14.02 9.14
N GLU A 11 0.19 -15.32 9.15
CA GLU A 11 -0.71 -16.00 8.23
C GLU A 11 -2.14 -15.47 8.35
N GLU A 12 -2.63 -15.32 9.59
CA GLU A 12 -3.97 -14.78 9.84
C GLU A 12 -4.08 -13.33 9.34
N LEU A 13 -3.05 -12.51 9.56
CA LEU A 13 -3.00 -11.13 9.06
C LEU A 13 -3.06 -11.06 7.54
N VAL A 14 -2.30 -11.91 6.84
CA VAL A 14 -2.29 -11.98 5.38
C VAL A 14 -3.62 -12.47 4.84
N GLN A 15 -4.20 -13.52 5.44
CA GLN A 15 -5.52 -14.04 5.06
C GLN A 15 -6.60 -12.96 5.19
N ASP A 16 -6.70 -12.33 6.35
CA ASP A 16 -7.70 -11.29 6.63
C ASP A 16 -7.57 -10.12 5.67
N TYR A 17 -6.34 -9.68 5.42
CA TYR A 17 -6.08 -8.62 4.46
C TYR A 17 -6.48 -9.00 3.04
N PHE A 18 -6.06 -10.18 2.58
CA PHE A 18 -6.34 -10.66 1.24
C PHE A 18 -7.85 -10.79 1.01
N LEU A 19 -8.58 -11.42 1.94
CA LEU A 19 -10.03 -11.57 1.84
C LEU A 19 -10.73 -10.21 1.88
N ALA A 20 -10.23 -9.27 2.69
CA ALA A 20 -10.75 -7.91 2.73
C ALA A 20 -10.58 -7.18 1.39
N VAL A 21 -9.39 -7.23 0.79
CA VAL A 21 -9.07 -6.58 -0.48
C VAL A 21 -9.77 -7.25 -1.66
N ARG A 22 -9.77 -8.58 -1.70
CA ARG A 22 -10.52 -9.40 -2.67
C ARG A 22 -12.02 -9.08 -2.62
N GLY A 23 -12.51 -8.80 -1.41
CA GLY A 23 -13.91 -8.50 -1.13
C GLY A 23 -14.82 -9.71 -1.20
N ALA A 24 -14.28 -10.94 -1.13
CA ALA A 24 -15.00 -12.20 -1.20
C ALA A 24 -14.18 -13.37 -0.62
N GLY A 25 -14.86 -14.45 -0.23
CA GLY A 25 -14.27 -15.69 0.27
C GLY A 25 -14.27 -15.79 1.80
N LEU A 26 -14.17 -17.02 2.29
CA LEU A 26 -14.16 -17.32 3.73
C LEU A 26 -12.74 -17.58 4.25
N MET A 27 -11.91 -18.31 3.50
CA MET A 27 -10.56 -18.74 3.90
C MET A 27 -9.65 -18.82 2.67
N LEU A 28 -8.33 -18.89 2.89
CA LEU A 28 -7.36 -19.21 1.85
C LEU A 28 -7.47 -20.68 1.39
N SER A 29 -7.06 -20.94 0.15
CA SER A 29 -6.87 -22.31 -0.33
C SER A 29 -5.60 -22.92 0.28
N ALA A 30 -5.50 -24.26 0.36
CA ALA A 30 -4.30 -24.92 0.90
C ALA A 30 -3.00 -24.46 0.22
N LEU A 31 -3.02 -24.32 -1.10
CA LEU A 31 -1.87 -23.82 -1.88
C LEU A 31 -1.55 -22.35 -1.63
N ASP A 32 -2.56 -21.53 -1.32
CA ASP A 32 -2.32 -20.15 -0.91
C ASP A 32 -1.74 -20.12 0.52
N THR A 33 -2.19 -21.00 1.42
CA THR A 33 -1.66 -21.12 2.79
C THR A 33 -0.17 -21.50 2.79
N GLU A 34 0.22 -22.51 1.99
CA GLU A 34 1.64 -22.89 1.84
C GLU A 34 2.51 -21.72 1.39
N LEU A 35 2.00 -20.89 0.47
CA LEU A 35 2.71 -19.69 0.00
C LEU A 35 2.90 -18.67 1.13
N VAL A 36 1.88 -18.45 1.96
CA VAL A 36 1.97 -17.52 3.09
C VAL A 36 2.94 -18.04 4.14
N THR A 37 2.92 -19.34 4.45
CA THR A 37 3.86 -19.96 5.37
C THR A 37 5.31 -19.81 4.89
N ALA A 38 5.58 -19.92 3.58
CA ALA A 38 6.91 -19.66 3.04
C ALA A 38 7.37 -18.21 3.30
N TRP A 39 6.51 -17.21 3.05
CA TRP A 39 6.83 -15.81 3.36
C TRP A 39 7.02 -15.54 4.87
N ALA A 40 6.27 -16.25 5.72
CA ALA A 40 6.40 -16.17 7.18
C ALA A 40 7.78 -16.71 7.64
N GLN A 41 8.16 -17.89 7.16
CA GLN A 41 9.47 -18.51 7.45
C GLN A 41 10.64 -17.66 6.97
N GLU A 42 10.44 -16.93 5.88
CA GLU A 42 11.39 -15.96 5.33
C GLU A 42 11.53 -14.66 6.14
N GLY A 43 10.73 -14.49 7.21
CA GLY A 43 10.79 -13.33 8.12
C GLY A 43 10.36 -12.01 7.48
N VAL A 44 9.52 -12.08 6.44
CA VAL A 44 9.05 -10.88 5.72
C VAL A 44 8.01 -10.13 6.56
N PRO A 45 8.10 -8.79 6.71
CA PRO A 45 7.06 -8.02 7.39
C PRO A 45 5.71 -8.10 6.67
N PHE A 46 4.61 -8.19 7.44
CA PHE A 46 3.25 -8.24 6.90
C PHE A 46 2.96 -7.09 5.92
N GLU A 47 3.40 -5.87 6.23
CA GLU A 47 3.16 -4.68 5.41
C GLU A 47 3.76 -4.80 4.01
N VAL A 48 4.90 -5.49 3.87
CA VAL A 48 5.53 -5.74 2.56
C VAL A 48 4.65 -6.65 1.71
N VAL A 49 4.10 -7.71 2.31
CA VAL A 49 3.17 -8.63 1.63
C VAL A 49 1.85 -7.94 1.32
N ALA A 50 1.26 -7.24 2.30
CA ALA A 50 0.02 -6.49 2.14
C ALA A 50 0.13 -5.47 1.00
N ARG A 51 1.26 -4.78 0.86
CA ARG A 51 1.48 -3.87 -0.25
C ARG A 51 1.58 -4.56 -1.60
N GLY A 52 2.22 -5.73 -1.67
CA GLY A 52 2.22 -6.55 -2.88
C GLY A 52 0.81 -6.99 -3.31
N ILE A 53 -0.03 -7.37 -2.34
CA ILE A 53 -1.45 -7.70 -2.55
C ILE A 53 -2.22 -6.48 -3.03
N SER A 54 -2.06 -5.32 -2.36
CA SER A 54 -2.69 -4.05 -2.77
C SER A 54 -2.35 -3.65 -4.19
N ARG A 55 -1.06 -3.69 -4.56
CA ARG A 55 -0.60 -3.41 -5.92
C ARG A 55 -1.24 -4.34 -6.96
N SER A 56 -1.43 -5.61 -6.60
CA SER A 56 -2.06 -6.60 -7.48
C SER A 56 -3.55 -6.31 -7.64
N ALA A 57 -4.22 -5.97 -6.54
CA ALA A 57 -5.63 -5.62 -6.53
C ALA A 57 -5.91 -4.30 -7.26
N GLU A 58 -5.08 -3.27 -7.08
CA GLU A 58 -5.23 -1.98 -7.75
C GLU A 58 -5.09 -2.13 -9.27
N LYS A 59 -4.18 -3.00 -9.73
CA LYS A 59 -4.10 -3.38 -11.15
C LYS A 59 -5.35 -4.12 -11.61
N ALA A 60 -5.80 -5.11 -10.85
CA ALA A 60 -6.96 -5.92 -11.21
C ALA A 60 -8.28 -5.14 -11.18
N LEU A 61 -8.38 -4.06 -10.39
CA LEU A 61 -9.56 -3.17 -10.35
C LEU A 61 -9.88 -2.54 -11.71
N TRP A 62 -8.91 -2.41 -12.61
CA TRP A 62 -9.14 -1.89 -13.96
C TRP A 62 -9.91 -2.88 -14.84
N ASP A 63 -9.61 -4.17 -14.69
CA ASP A 63 -10.20 -5.24 -15.49
C ASP A 63 -11.40 -5.91 -14.80
N ALA A 64 -11.66 -5.56 -13.54
CA ALA A 64 -12.69 -6.19 -12.72
C ALA A 64 -14.10 -5.85 -13.22
N ARG A 65 -14.91 -6.89 -13.44
CA ARG A 65 -16.32 -6.75 -13.78
C ARG A 65 -17.16 -6.48 -12.52
N PRO A 66 -18.27 -5.71 -12.63
CA PRO A 66 -19.17 -5.50 -11.51
C PRO A 66 -19.67 -6.83 -10.92
N GLY A 67 -19.51 -7.02 -9.62
CA GLY A 67 -19.96 -8.22 -8.90
C GLY A 67 -18.95 -9.37 -8.84
N GLU A 68 -17.87 -9.33 -9.62
CA GLU A 68 -16.79 -10.32 -9.53
C GLU A 68 -15.76 -9.92 -8.45
N PRO A 69 -15.14 -10.90 -7.77
CA PRO A 69 -14.02 -10.62 -6.86
C PRO A 69 -12.86 -9.94 -7.59
N VAL A 70 -12.25 -8.94 -6.96
CA VAL A 70 -11.12 -8.18 -7.54
C VAL A 70 -9.92 -9.10 -7.79
N LEU A 71 -9.70 -10.07 -6.90
CA LEU A 71 -8.60 -11.02 -6.99
C LEU A 71 -9.15 -12.45 -7.09
N ARG A 72 -8.52 -13.27 -7.94
CA ARG A 72 -8.87 -14.69 -8.08
C ARG A 72 -8.29 -15.56 -6.97
N SER A 73 -7.01 -15.39 -6.65
CA SER A 73 -6.29 -16.13 -5.63
C SER A 73 -5.08 -15.34 -5.12
N LEU A 74 -4.51 -15.75 -3.98
CA LEU A 74 -3.33 -15.08 -3.44
C LEU A 74 -2.09 -15.38 -4.29
N ARG A 75 -1.99 -16.60 -4.85
CA ARG A 75 -0.95 -16.96 -5.84
C ARG A 75 -0.90 -16.03 -7.04
N ALA A 76 -2.03 -15.48 -7.49
CA ALA A 76 -2.05 -14.48 -8.57
C ALA A 76 -1.29 -13.18 -8.19
N CYS A 77 -1.18 -12.87 -6.90
CA CYS A 77 -0.44 -11.74 -6.38
C CYS A 77 1.06 -12.02 -6.22
N ARG A 78 1.50 -13.29 -6.31
CA ARG A 78 2.86 -13.72 -5.97
C ARG A 78 3.93 -12.85 -6.62
N ARG A 79 3.89 -12.64 -7.93
CA ARG A 79 4.89 -11.83 -8.64
C ARG A 79 5.07 -10.44 -8.03
N GLN A 80 3.97 -9.79 -7.64
CA GLN A 80 4.01 -8.44 -7.10
C GLN A 80 4.47 -8.44 -5.64
N VAL A 81 4.06 -9.44 -4.85
CA VAL A 81 4.55 -9.64 -3.48
C VAL A 81 6.06 -9.89 -3.48
N GLU A 82 6.55 -10.84 -4.28
CA GLU A 82 7.98 -11.14 -4.43
C GLU A 82 8.80 -9.92 -4.88
N THR A 83 8.21 -9.05 -5.71
CA THR A 83 8.84 -7.79 -6.11
C THR A 83 8.99 -6.83 -4.93
N GLU A 84 8.00 -6.72 -4.05
CA GLU A 84 8.10 -5.89 -2.84
C GLU A 84 9.06 -6.51 -1.82
N ILE A 85 9.06 -7.83 -1.66
CA ILE A 85 10.02 -8.57 -0.82
C ILE A 85 11.45 -8.31 -1.28
N ARG A 86 11.71 -8.41 -2.59
CA ARG A 86 13.04 -8.14 -3.15
C ARG A 86 13.47 -6.69 -2.89
N LYS A 87 12.59 -5.71 -3.14
CA LYS A 87 12.89 -4.30 -2.86
C LYS A 87 13.22 -4.07 -1.38
N TYR A 88 12.48 -4.71 -0.48
CA TYR A 88 12.73 -4.65 0.95
C TYR A 88 14.11 -5.25 1.27
N ARG A 89 14.42 -6.45 0.79
CA ARG A 89 15.70 -7.13 1.03
C ARG A 89 16.92 -6.40 0.47
N ASP A 90 16.88 -6.02 -0.81
CA ASP A 90 18.01 -5.41 -1.52
C ASP A 90 18.49 -4.11 -0.83
N LEU A 91 17.57 -3.41 -0.18
CA LEU A 91 17.83 -2.11 0.45
C LEU A 91 18.01 -2.22 1.98
N SER A 92 17.55 -3.30 2.61
CA SER A 92 17.91 -3.65 4.00
C SER A 92 19.31 -4.25 4.11
N ALA A 93 19.76 -5.02 3.11
CA ALA A 93 21.12 -5.59 3.07
C ALA A 93 22.22 -4.51 2.98
N GLY A 94 21.91 -3.36 2.39
CA GLY A 94 22.83 -2.21 2.31
C GLY A 94 23.04 -1.44 3.63
N GLN A 95 22.32 -1.80 4.71
CA GLN A 95 22.49 -1.21 6.04
C GLN A 95 23.42 -2.02 6.96
N GLY A 96 23.87 -3.21 6.53
CA GLY A 96 24.63 -4.16 7.35
C GLY A 96 26.15 -4.16 7.18
N GLU A 97 26.73 -3.37 6.27
CA GLU A 97 28.20 -3.27 6.09
C GLU A 97 28.77 -1.97 6.68
N GLU A 98 28.72 -1.82 8.00
CA GLU A 98 29.60 -0.90 8.73
C GLU A 98 30.69 -1.69 9.45
N GLU A 99 31.69 -2.18 8.71
CA GLU A 99 33.04 -2.48 9.24
C GLU A 99 34.03 -2.75 8.09
N ARG A 100 34.46 -1.70 7.36
CA ARG A 100 35.74 -1.68 6.62
C ARG A 100 36.19 -0.25 6.30
N PRO A 101 37.51 0.05 6.36
CA PRO A 101 37.97 1.42 6.55
C PRO A 101 37.99 2.25 5.26
N ALA A 102 37.89 3.55 5.48
CA ALA A 102 37.82 4.68 4.56
C ALA A 102 38.61 4.58 3.24
N SER A 103 37.88 4.62 2.11
CA SER A 103 38.23 5.47 0.95
C SER A 103 37.04 5.62 0.00
N SER A 104 36.86 6.84 -0.52
CA SER A 104 35.76 7.34 -1.39
C SER A 104 34.47 7.79 -0.68
N LYS A 105 34.20 9.11 -0.74
CA LYS A 105 32.96 9.78 -0.30
C LYS A 105 31.80 9.46 -1.27
N LYS A 106 31.42 8.19 -1.40
CA LYS A 106 30.12 7.84 -2.00
C LYS A 106 29.07 8.09 -0.92
N ARG A 107 28.05 8.90 -1.22
CA ARG A 107 26.86 9.02 -0.34
C ARG A 107 26.39 7.61 0.02
N PRO A 108 26.02 7.32 1.28
CA PRO A 108 25.46 6.03 1.62
C PRO A 108 24.27 5.75 0.70
N ALA A 109 24.16 4.50 0.24
CA ALA A 109 23.01 4.10 -0.57
C ALA A 109 21.73 4.38 0.24
N ARG A 110 20.74 5.03 -0.39
CA ARG A 110 19.48 5.37 0.30
C ARG A 110 18.80 4.11 0.80
N SER A 111 18.23 4.16 2.00
CA SER A 111 17.46 3.04 2.54
C SER A 111 16.17 2.80 1.73
N TRP A 112 15.54 1.64 1.92
CA TRP A 112 14.25 1.33 1.29
C TRP A 112 13.19 2.37 1.61
N GLU A 113 13.14 2.79 2.87
CA GLU A 113 12.21 3.78 3.39
C GLU A 113 12.44 5.13 2.71
N GLU A 114 13.70 5.55 2.58
CA GLU A 114 14.07 6.80 1.92
C GLU A 114 13.72 6.80 0.43
N VAL A 115 13.97 5.69 -0.27
CA VAL A 115 13.62 5.56 -1.69
C VAL A 115 12.11 5.62 -1.89
N ARG A 116 11.35 4.87 -1.09
CA ARG A 116 9.88 4.89 -1.15
C ARG A 116 9.34 6.28 -0.83
N HIS A 117 9.79 6.88 0.27
CA HIS A 117 9.33 8.20 0.69
C HIS A 117 9.66 9.26 -0.38
N ALA A 118 10.87 9.22 -0.96
CA ALA A 118 11.27 10.11 -2.04
C ALA A 118 10.37 9.98 -3.29
N ARG A 119 9.96 8.75 -3.63
CA ARG A 119 9.01 8.52 -4.74
C ARG A 119 7.66 9.17 -4.46
N LEU A 120 7.12 9.04 -3.25
CA LEU A 120 5.88 9.68 -2.86
C LEU A 120 5.98 11.20 -2.94
N CYS A 121 7.04 11.79 -2.39
CA CYS A 121 7.29 13.23 -2.50
C CYS A 121 7.42 13.69 -3.96
N ALA A 122 8.09 12.92 -4.82
CA ALA A 122 8.21 13.22 -6.24
C ALA A 122 6.85 13.17 -6.96
N ALA A 123 6.02 12.15 -6.69
CA ALA A 123 4.68 12.04 -7.25
C ALA A 123 3.78 13.19 -6.83
N LEU A 124 3.88 13.63 -5.56
CA LEU A 124 3.14 14.79 -5.06
C LEU A 124 3.61 16.09 -5.72
N ARG A 125 4.92 16.29 -5.90
CA ARG A 125 5.45 17.48 -6.60
C ARG A 125 4.98 17.53 -8.06
N ALA A 126 5.07 16.41 -8.77
CA ALA A 126 4.56 16.30 -10.14
C ALA A 126 3.05 16.58 -10.24
N LEU A 127 2.27 16.22 -9.21
CA LEU A 127 0.84 16.55 -9.16
C LEU A 127 0.61 18.07 -9.13
N THR A 128 1.49 18.86 -8.52
CA THR A 128 1.33 20.33 -8.45
C THR A 128 1.41 21.01 -9.82
N GLU A 129 2.14 20.42 -10.76
CA GLU A 129 2.25 20.92 -12.14
C GLU A 129 0.95 20.69 -12.92
N ARG A 130 0.26 19.57 -12.64
CA ARG A 130 -0.98 19.18 -13.33
C ARG A 130 -2.23 19.78 -12.70
N GLU A 131 -2.25 19.87 -11.36
CA GLU A 131 -3.36 20.39 -10.57
C GLU A 131 -2.88 21.54 -9.66
N THR A 132 -2.75 22.72 -10.26
CA THR A 132 -2.30 23.94 -9.56
C THR A 132 -3.16 24.30 -8.35
N ALA A 133 -4.46 23.98 -8.39
CA ALA A 133 -5.39 24.17 -7.28
C ALA A 133 -5.01 23.33 -6.03
N LEU A 134 -4.34 22.19 -6.21
CA LEU A 134 -3.88 21.34 -5.10
C LEU A 134 -2.51 21.74 -4.58
N ALA A 135 -1.77 22.61 -5.28
CA ALA A 135 -0.39 22.96 -4.93
C ALA A 135 -0.24 23.45 -3.48
N PRO A 136 -1.05 24.38 -2.93
CA PRO A 136 -0.89 24.82 -1.54
C PRO A 136 -1.07 23.68 -0.52
N ARG A 137 -1.94 22.71 -0.85
CA ARG A 137 -2.17 21.55 0.02
C ARG A 137 -1.01 20.56 -0.05
N VAL A 138 -0.47 20.34 -1.24
CA VAL A 138 0.71 19.48 -1.44
C VAL A 138 1.92 20.04 -0.71
N HIS A 139 2.22 21.33 -0.83
CA HIS A 139 3.34 21.95 -0.11
C HIS A 139 3.20 21.75 1.40
N ARG A 140 2.00 22.01 1.96
CA ARG A 140 1.74 21.74 3.38
C ARG A 140 1.96 20.28 3.75
N LEU A 141 1.55 19.32 2.92
CA LEU A 141 1.78 17.89 3.16
C LEU A 141 3.28 17.56 3.21
N LEU A 142 4.06 18.10 2.27
CA LEU A 142 5.51 17.93 2.22
C LEU A 142 6.18 18.48 3.48
N ASP A 143 5.75 19.65 3.94
CA ASP A 143 6.35 20.35 5.09
C ASP A 143 5.89 19.81 6.46
N THR A 144 4.83 18.98 6.51
CA THR A 144 4.26 18.47 7.76
C THR A 144 4.27 16.95 7.80
N VAL A 145 3.33 16.32 7.10
CA VAL A 145 3.13 14.87 7.12
C VAL A 145 4.33 14.13 6.54
N LEU A 146 4.95 14.66 5.48
CA LEU A 146 6.11 14.07 4.80
C LEU A 146 7.43 14.75 5.17
N ALA A 147 7.48 15.48 6.29
CA ALA A 147 8.72 16.13 6.74
C ALA A 147 9.80 15.12 7.17
N CYS A 148 9.39 13.92 7.61
CA CYS A 148 10.28 12.85 8.04
C CYS A 148 10.02 11.55 7.28
N VAL A 149 11.07 10.75 7.12
CA VAL A 149 11.01 9.40 6.57
C VAL A 149 10.70 8.42 7.72
N PRO A 150 9.55 7.73 7.71
CA PRO A 150 9.26 6.72 8.74
C PRO A 150 10.15 5.50 8.54
N ARG A 151 10.66 4.93 9.65
CA ARG A 151 11.51 3.72 9.62
C ARG A 151 10.70 2.43 9.57
N GLU A 152 9.50 2.43 10.13
CA GLU A 152 8.64 1.25 10.19
C GLU A 152 7.71 1.18 8.97
N PRO A 153 7.59 0.02 8.30
CA PRO A 153 6.69 -0.16 7.16
C PRO A 153 5.24 0.27 7.44
N ALA A 154 4.74 -0.02 8.63
CA ALA A 154 3.38 0.35 9.04
C ALA A 154 3.17 1.87 9.11
N ALA A 155 4.17 2.59 9.61
CA ALA A 155 4.14 4.05 9.71
C ALA A 155 4.20 4.68 8.30
N MET A 156 4.97 4.09 7.37
CA MET A 156 4.99 4.54 5.98
C MET A 156 3.64 4.38 5.28
N ASP A 157 2.99 3.23 5.45
CA ASP A 157 1.65 3.00 4.88
C ASP A 157 0.61 3.98 5.46
N GLN A 158 0.75 4.33 6.74
CA GLN A 158 -0.10 5.33 7.38
C GLN A 158 0.16 6.74 6.84
N GLN A 159 1.42 7.13 6.67
CA GLN A 159 1.82 8.42 6.12
C GLN A 159 1.27 8.59 4.69
N GLU A 160 1.42 7.58 3.83
CA GLU A 160 0.90 7.58 2.46
C GLU A 160 -0.63 7.67 2.45
N ALA A 161 -1.30 6.90 3.30
CA ALA A 161 -2.75 6.96 3.44
C ALA A 161 -3.25 8.35 3.84
N TRP A 162 -2.57 9.00 4.79
CA TRP A 162 -2.93 10.35 5.21
C TRP A 162 -2.76 11.36 4.08
N ALA A 163 -1.66 11.28 3.33
CA ALA A 163 -1.45 12.15 2.16
C ALA A 163 -2.62 12.03 1.18
N LEU A 164 -3.02 10.81 0.81
CA LEU A 164 -4.15 10.57 -0.10
C LEU A 164 -5.48 11.11 0.46
N MET A 165 -5.76 10.92 1.76
CA MET A 165 -7.00 11.40 2.36
C MET A 165 -7.06 12.93 2.45
N VAL A 166 -5.93 13.59 2.67
CA VAL A 166 -5.83 15.05 2.66
C VAL A 166 -6.08 15.59 1.25
N LEU A 167 -5.53 14.95 0.21
CA LEU A 167 -5.78 15.32 -1.17
C LEU A 167 -7.24 15.13 -1.57
N LEU A 168 -7.86 14.00 -1.21
CA LEU A 168 -9.30 13.76 -1.42
C LEU A 168 -10.15 14.88 -0.81
N ARG A 169 -9.79 15.37 0.39
CA ARG A 169 -10.48 16.49 1.04
C ARG A 169 -10.19 17.86 0.41
N ALA A 170 -9.16 17.98 -0.41
CA ALA A 170 -8.84 19.21 -1.13
C ALA A 170 -9.55 19.29 -2.49
N LEU A 171 -9.97 18.14 -3.06
CA LEU A 171 -10.76 18.11 -4.29
C LEU A 171 -12.10 18.86 -4.17
N PRO A 172 -12.60 19.46 -5.26
CA PRO A 172 -13.95 20.02 -5.33
C PRO A 172 -15.02 19.03 -4.87
N PHE A 173 -16.10 19.52 -4.28
CA PHE A 173 -17.14 18.67 -3.68
C PHE A 173 -17.74 17.66 -4.68
N THR A 174 -17.99 18.10 -5.91
CA THR A 174 -18.54 17.27 -6.99
C THR A 174 -17.64 16.09 -7.31
N GLU A 175 -16.34 16.33 -7.47
CA GLU A 175 -15.34 15.30 -7.75
C GLU A 175 -15.13 14.37 -6.57
N ARG A 176 -14.99 14.93 -5.36
CA ARG A 176 -14.88 14.16 -4.12
C ARG A 176 -16.04 13.18 -3.97
N ARG A 177 -17.26 13.64 -4.28
CA ARG A 177 -18.48 12.81 -4.23
C ARG A 177 -18.41 11.67 -5.25
N THR A 178 -17.90 11.91 -6.45
CA THR A 178 -17.68 10.86 -7.46
C THR A 178 -16.66 9.82 -6.96
N VAL A 179 -15.50 10.24 -6.46
CA VAL A 179 -14.49 9.32 -5.91
C VAL A 179 -15.06 8.45 -4.78
N TRP A 180 -15.86 9.04 -3.89
CA TRP A 180 -16.53 8.29 -2.82
C TRP A 180 -17.56 7.27 -3.32
N ARG A 181 -18.32 7.59 -4.38
CA ARG A 181 -19.29 6.65 -4.96
C ARG A 181 -18.56 5.49 -5.60
N ASP A 182 -17.53 5.76 -6.39
CA ASP A 182 -16.72 4.74 -7.05
C ASP A 182 -16.14 3.76 -6.02
N ALA A 183 -15.58 4.28 -4.94
CA ALA A 183 -14.98 3.48 -3.86
C ALA A 183 -15.98 2.58 -3.11
N ARG A 184 -17.27 2.92 -3.10
CA ARG A 184 -18.34 2.13 -2.46
C ARG A 184 -18.84 0.96 -3.31
N THR A 185 -18.51 0.93 -4.59
CA THR A 185 -18.93 -0.17 -5.46
C THR A 185 -18.29 -1.49 -5.01
N GLY A 186 -19.07 -2.58 -4.99
CA GLY A 186 -18.60 -3.95 -4.69
C GLY A 186 -18.52 -4.35 -3.22
N GLU A 187 -19.15 -3.64 -2.28
CA GLU A 187 -19.23 -4.10 -0.88
C GLU A 187 -20.09 -5.36 -0.77
N GLN A 188 -19.53 -6.45 -0.25
CA GLN A 188 -20.26 -7.69 -0.01
C GLN A 188 -20.81 -7.79 1.41
N GLN A 189 -21.99 -8.40 1.57
CA GLN A 189 -22.71 -8.50 2.85
C GLN A 189 -22.01 -9.38 3.89
N LEU A 190 -21.21 -10.38 3.46
CA LEU A 190 -20.63 -11.41 4.33
C LEU A 190 -19.32 -11.01 5.03
N MET A 191 -18.90 -9.74 4.94
CA MET A 191 -17.67 -9.26 5.55
C MET A 191 -17.88 -8.82 6.99
N THR A 192 -16.92 -9.10 7.87
CA THR A 192 -16.87 -8.50 9.21
C THR A 192 -16.77 -6.97 9.12
N ALA A 193 -17.24 -6.24 10.14
CA ALA A 193 -17.18 -4.78 10.17
C ALA A 193 -15.74 -4.24 10.01
N ARG A 194 -14.75 -5.01 10.46
CA ARG A 194 -13.33 -4.71 10.29
C ARG A 194 -12.88 -4.88 8.84
N ALA A 195 -13.15 -6.03 8.23
CA ALA A 195 -12.79 -6.30 6.84
C ALA A 195 -13.45 -5.29 5.88
N ARG A 196 -14.69 -4.87 6.17
CA ARG A 196 -15.36 -3.76 5.44
C ARG A 196 -14.59 -2.45 5.51
N ARG A 197 -14.04 -2.08 6.67
CA ARG A 197 -13.24 -0.84 6.82
C ARG A 197 -11.95 -0.91 5.99
N VAL A 198 -11.27 -2.06 5.97
CA VAL A 198 -10.06 -2.29 5.18
C VAL A 198 -10.38 -2.20 3.69
N ALA A 199 -11.39 -2.94 3.23
CA ALA A 199 -11.83 -2.93 1.84
C ALA A 199 -12.20 -1.52 1.35
N ARG A 200 -13.01 -0.79 2.14
CA ARG A 200 -13.38 0.60 1.85
C ARG A 200 -12.16 1.51 1.79
N ARG A 201 -11.22 1.39 2.72
CA ARG A 201 -9.99 2.18 2.72
C ARG A 201 -9.15 1.91 1.48
N PHE A 202 -8.92 0.64 1.16
CA PHE A 202 -8.19 0.22 -0.05
C PHE A 202 -8.85 0.81 -1.31
N ARG A 203 -10.14 0.58 -1.51
CA ARG A 203 -10.87 1.08 -2.69
C ARG A 203 -10.86 2.59 -2.78
N LEU A 204 -11.00 3.29 -1.64
CA LEU A 204 -10.94 4.75 -1.62
C LEU A 204 -9.55 5.25 -2.01
N GLN A 205 -8.48 4.63 -1.49
CA GLN A 205 -7.11 4.99 -1.86
C GLN A 205 -6.84 4.75 -3.35
N ALA A 206 -7.25 3.59 -3.88
CA ALA A 206 -7.15 3.28 -5.31
C ALA A 206 -7.94 4.28 -6.17
N ALA A 207 -9.17 4.63 -5.76
CA ALA A 207 -9.99 5.60 -6.47
C ALA A 207 -9.38 7.02 -6.46
N VAL A 208 -8.77 7.44 -5.33
CA VAL A 208 -8.04 8.71 -5.23
C VAL A 208 -6.82 8.71 -6.14
N ARG A 209 -5.99 7.66 -6.09
CA ARG A 209 -4.81 7.52 -6.95
C ARG A 209 -5.19 7.56 -8.43
N ARG A 210 -6.24 6.84 -8.81
CA ARG A 210 -6.79 6.85 -10.17
C ARG A 210 -7.25 8.25 -10.59
N ARG A 211 -8.02 8.96 -9.74
CA ARG A 211 -8.48 10.32 -10.05
C ARG A 211 -7.30 11.26 -10.27
N LEU A 212 -6.26 11.16 -9.45
CA LEU A 212 -5.10 12.06 -9.47
C LEU A 212 -3.99 11.61 -10.44
N ASP A 213 -4.19 10.51 -11.16
CA ASP A 213 -3.18 9.83 -11.98
C ASP A 213 -1.84 9.66 -11.22
N MET A 214 -1.94 9.13 -10.00
CA MET A 214 -0.80 8.83 -9.14
C MET A 214 -0.52 7.33 -9.20
N LYS A 215 0.70 6.97 -9.60
CA LYS A 215 1.17 5.59 -9.50
C LYS A 215 1.48 5.24 -8.04
N GLU A 216 1.23 4.00 -7.67
CA GLU A 216 1.63 3.50 -6.34
C GLU A 216 3.16 3.49 -6.21
N THR A 217 3.66 4.39 -5.37
CA THR A 217 5.09 4.66 -5.11
C THR A 217 5.76 3.47 -4.44
#